data_AF-A0AA91GZD3-F1
#
_entry.id   AF-A0AA91GZD3-F1
#
_cell.length_a   1.000
_cell.length_b   1.000
_cell.length_c   1.000
_cell.angle_alpha   90.00
_cell.angle_beta   90.00
_cell.angle_gamma   90.00
#
_symmetry.space_group_name_H-M   'P 1'
#
loop_
_entity.id
_entity.type
_entity.pdbx_description
1 polymer ?
#
loop_
_entity_poly.entity_id
_entity_poly.type
_entity_poly.pdbx_seq_one_letter_code
_entity_poly.pdbx_strand_id
1 'polypeptide(L)' 'MGGKTLLSGVTTYISPELKAELEAWAQEEERSISWLLAKLIENKLQERRQKISPVKTASNQD' A
#
# COMPACT_ATOMS: atom_id res chain seq x y z
N MET A 1 6.72 29.09 4.28
CA MET A 1 6.74 28.03 3.26
C MET A 1 7.29 26.76 3.89
N GLY A 2 6.60 25.62 3.77
CA GLY A 2 7.08 24.32 4.28
C GLY A 2 6.07 23.59 5.16
N GLY A 3 4.91 23.23 4.61
CA GLY A 3 3.98 22.33 5.29
C GLY A 3 4.62 20.96 5.41
N LYS A 4 5.02 20.58 6.63
CA LYS A 4 5.55 19.24 6.91
C LYS A 4 4.41 18.25 6.65
N THR A 5 4.54 17.42 5.63
CA THR A 5 3.61 16.30 5.39
C THR A 5 3.58 15.44 6.65
N LEU A 6 2.42 15.38 7.31
CA LEU A 6 2.21 14.50 8.46
C LEU A 6 2.13 13.06 7.93
N LEU A 7 3.23 12.32 8.07
CA LEU A 7 3.27 10.90 7.74
C LEU A 7 3.03 10.09 9.02
N SER A 8 2.12 9.12 8.93
CA SER A 8 1.88 8.14 9.99
C SER A 8 2.58 6.83 9.64
N GLY A 9 3.33 6.28 10.60
CA GLY A 9 3.97 4.97 10.46
C GLY A 9 3.10 3.83 10.97
N VAL A 10 3.28 2.64 10.39
CA VAL A 10 2.73 1.37 10.90
C VAL A 10 3.91 0.40 11.07
N THR A 11 3.93 -0.34 12.17
CA THR A 11 4.97 -1.34 12.45
C THR A 11 4.33 -2.72 12.58
N THR A 12 4.95 -3.72 11.97
CA THR A 12 4.58 -5.13 12.09
C THR A 12 5.83 -5.98 12.11
N TYR A 13 5.70 -7.22 12.58
CA TYR A 13 6.77 -8.23 12.53
C TYR A 13 6.51 -9.20 11.38
N ILE A 14 7.57 -9.52 10.65
CA ILE A 14 7.57 -10.50 9.56
C ILE A 14 8.69 -11.50 9.79
N SER A 15 8.65 -12.64 9.10
CA SER A 15 9.74 -13.61 9.17
C SER A 15 11.02 -13.05 8.52
N PRO A 16 12.21 -13.52 8.94
CA PRO A 16 13.48 -13.09 8.34
C PRO A 16 13.55 -13.35 6.83
N GLU A 17 12.95 -14.44 6.35
CA GLU A 17 12.94 -14.82 4.94
C GLU A 17 12.15 -13.80 4.11
N LEU A 18 10.96 -13.41 4.57
CA LEU A 18 10.16 -12.37 3.93
C LEU A 18 10.88 -11.01 3.92
N LYS A 19 11.61 -10.69 4.98
CA LYS A 19 12.40 -9.47 5.03
C LYS A 19 13.52 -9.49 3.98
N ALA A 20 14.24 -10.60 3.86
CA ALA A 20 15.31 -10.76 2.88
C ALA A 20 14.79 -10.66 1.43
N GLU A 21 13.61 -11.24 1.17
CA GLU A 21 12.94 -11.12 -0.14
C GLU A 21 12.58 -9.65 -0.47
N LEU A 22 12.02 -8.91 0.48
CA LEU A 22 11.72 -7.48 0.32
C LEU A 22 12.99 -6.63 0.13
N GLU A 23 14.08 -6.98 0.80
CA GLU A 23 15.38 -6.32 0.66
C GLU A 23 15.97 -6.53 -0.74
N ALA A 24 15.94 -7.76 -1.25
CA ALA A 24 16.39 -8.08 -2.60
C ALA A 24 15.56 -7.35 -3.66
N TRP A 25 14.23 -7.36 -3.53
CA TRP A 25 13.35 -6.65 -4.47
C TRP A 25 13.58 -5.13 -4.45
N ALA A 26 13.70 -4.52 -3.27
CA ALA A 26 13.98 -3.09 -3.18
C ALA A 26 15.33 -2.72 -3.84
N GLN A 27 16.33 -3.59 -3.72
CA GLN A 27 17.63 -3.44 -4.37
C GLN A 27 17.53 -3.51 -5.90
N GLU A 28 16.77 -4.47 -6.44
CA GLU A 28 16.53 -4.61 -7.89
C GLU A 28 15.85 -3.37 -8.49
N GLU A 29 14.96 -2.71 -7.73
CA GLU A 29 14.28 -1.49 -8.18
C GLU A 29 15.04 -0.19 -7.92
N GLU A 30 16.25 -0.26 -7.32
CA GLU A 30 17.01 0.90 -6.85
C GLU A 30 16.17 1.83 -5.93
N ARG A 31 15.46 1.22 -4.98
CA ARG A 31 14.56 1.91 -4.03
C ARG A 31 14.80 1.47 -2.60
N SER A 32 14.22 2.21 -1.65
CA SER A 32 14.21 1.80 -0.25
C SER A 32 13.09 0.78 0.03
N ILE A 33 13.30 -0.09 1.01
CA ILE A 33 12.26 -1.01 1.51
C ILE A 33 11.01 -0.23 1.93
N SER A 34 11.18 0.94 2.56
CA SER A 34 10.06 1.80 2.96
C SER A 34 9.22 2.29 1.77
N TRP A 35 9.86 2.59 0.64
CA TRP A 35 9.17 2.99 -0.58
C TRP A 35 8.44 1.79 -1.19
N LEU A 36 9.09 0.63 -1.27
CA LEU A 36 8.50 -0.60 -1.80
C LEU A 36 7.26 -1.00 -0.99
N LEU A 37 7.37 -1.03 0.34
CA LEU A 37 6.26 -1.34 1.24
C LEU A 37 5.11 -0.33 1.08
N ALA A 38 5.40 0.96 0.96
CA ALA A 38 4.37 1.97 0.72
C ALA A 38 3.61 1.68 -0.57
N LYS A 39 4.30 1.31 -1.67
CA LYS A 39 3.67 0.97 -2.95
C LYS A 39 2.86 -0.30 -2.91
N LEU A 40 3.37 -1.35 -2.26
CA LEU A 40 2.63 -2.60 -2.07
C LEU A 40 1.33 -2.36 -1.29
N ILE A 41 1.39 -1.57 -0.21
CA ILE A 41 0.22 -1.20 0.59
C ILE A 41 -0.77 -0.34 -0.21
N GLU A 42 -0.30 0.70 -0.91
CA GLU A 42 -1.12 1.56 -1.77
C GLU A 42 -1.90 0.73 -2.80
N ASN A 43 -1.20 -0.15 -3.52
CA ASN A 43 -1.77 -1.01 -4.57
C ASN A 43 -2.83 -1.95 -3.98
N LYS A 44 -2.52 -2.65 -2.88
CA LYS A 44 -3.48 -3.58 -2.25
C LYS A 44 -4.70 -2.87 -1.66
N LEU A 45 -4.52 -1.68 -1.10
CA LEU A 45 -5.66 -0.87 -0.64
C LEU A 45 -6.53 -0.38 -1.80
N GLN A 46 -5.93 -0.05 -2.95
CA GLN A 46 -6.67 0.31 -4.15
C GLN A 46 -7.48 -0.88 -4.70
N GLU A 47 -6.86 -2.06 -4.84
CA GLU A 47 -7.55 -3.30 -5.21
C GLU A 47 -8.72 -3.60 -4.26
N ARG A 48 -8.49 -3.45 -2.94
CA ARG A 48 -9.53 -3.64 -1.92
C ARG A 48 -10.69 -2.65 -2.09
N ARG A 49 -10.42 -1.37 -2.32
CA ARG A 49 -11.46 -0.34 -2.54
C ARG A 49 -12.29 -0.64 -3.79
N GLN A 50 -11.66 -1.12 -4.86
CA GLN A 50 -12.37 -1.53 -6.08
C GLN A 50 -13.28 -2.74 -5.83
N LYS A 51 -12.82 -3.75 -5.08
CA LYS A 51 -13.63 -4.93 -4.73
C LYS A 51 -14.78 -4.63 -3.77
N ILE A 52 -14.58 -3.69 -2.84
CA ILE A 52 -15.59 -3.26 -1.85
C ILE A 52 -16.55 -2.20 -2.41
N SER A 53 -16.35 -1.77 -3.67
CA SER A 53 -17.29 -0.89 -4.36
C SER A 53 -18.22 -1.67 -5.31
N PRO A 54 -19.17 -2.52 -4.84
CA PRO A 54 -20.30 -2.90 -5.67
C PRO A 54 -21.43 -1.85 -5.53
N VAL A 55 -21.89 -1.35 -6.67
CA VAL A 55 -23.27 -0.87 -6.90
C VAL A 55 -23.74 0.29 -6.00
N LYS A 56 -23.49 1.53 -6.43
CA LYS A 56 -24.34 2.67 -6.07
C LYS A 56 -25.03 3.27 -7.30
N THR A 57 -25.50 2.42 -8.22
CA THR A 57 -26.37 2.81 -9.34
C THR A 57 -27.22 1.63 -9.80
N ALA A 58 -28.29 1.31 -9.07
CA ALA A 58 -29.51 0.63 -9.58
C ALA A 58 -30.50 0.41 -8.42
N SER A 59 -30.94 1.50 -7.81
CA SER A 59 -32.16 1.50 -6.98
C SER A 59 -32.58 2.95 -6.83
N ASN A 60 -33.41 3.37 -7.77
CA ASN A 60 -34.48 4.37 -7.64
C ASN A 60 -34.72 4.99 -9.02
N GLN A 61 -35.74 4.54 -9.72
CA GLN A 61 -37.01 5.27 -9.75
C GLN A 61 -38.07 4.44 -10.48
N ASP A 62 -39.26 4.52 -9.88
CA ASP A 62 -40.53 3.89 -10.23
C ASP A 62 -41.08 4.32 -11.61
#